data_AF-A0A967G0W8-F1
#
_entry.id   AF-A0A967G0W8-F1
#
_cell.length_a   1.000
_cell.length_b   1.000
_cell.length_c   1.000
_cell.angle_alpha   90.00
_cell.angle_beta   90.00
_cell.angle_gamma   90.00
#
_symmetry.space_group_name_H-M   'P 1'
#
loop_
_entity.id
_entity.type
_entity.pdbx_description
1 polymer ?
#
loop_
_entity_poly.entity_id
_entity_poly.type
_entity_poly.pdbx_seq_one_letter_code
_entity_poly.pdbx_strand_id
1 'polypeptide(L)'
;DVIKFVHKNTGQLMHEFVLGTPSSLDEHAEMMKKFPGMEHEEPYMAHVAPGKEGVVTWKFTESGEFSFGCLVPGHYDAGMKGVVKVGS
;
A
#
# COMPACT_ATOMS: atom_id res chain seq x y z
N ASP A 1 -10.93 -13.22 -10.28
CA ASP A 1 -9.72 -14.04 -10.00
C ASP A 1 -8.98 -13.55 -8.77
N VAL A 2 -7.99 -14.32 -8.30
CA VAL A 2 -7.07 -13.90 -7.22
C VAL A 2 -5.79 -13.37 -7.86
N ILE A 3 -5.39 -12.15 -7.51
CA ILE A 3 -4.20 -11.47 -8.01
C ILE A 3 -3.12 -11.45 -6.93
N LYS A 4 -1.89 -11.78 -7.31
CA LYS A 4 -0.72 -11.69 -6.45
C LYS A 4 0.08 -10.44 -6.82
N PHE A 5 0.12 -9.46 -5.93
CA PHE A 5 0.99 -8.30 -6.01
C PHE A 5 2.35 -8.66 -5.39
N VAL A 6 3.41 -8.54 -6.17
CA VAL A 6 4.79 -8.69 -5.69
C VAL A 6 5.45 -7.32 -5.75
N HIS A 7 5.86 -6.82 -4.59
CA HIS A 7 6.44 -5.49 -4.46
C HIS A 7 7.91 -5.61 -4.10
N LYS A 8 8.79 -5.13 -4.98
CA LYS A 8 10.24 -5.19 -4.80
C LYS A 8 10.78 -3.82 -4.45
N ASN A 9 11.45 -3.72 -3.32
CA ASN A 9 12.12 -2.50 -2.91
C ASN A 9 13.57 -2.53 -3.38
N THR A 10 13.88 -1.80 -4.45
CA THR A 10 15.25 -1.60 -4.95
C THR A 10 15.90 -0.33 -4.39
N GLY A 11 15.19 0.40 -3.53
CA GLY A 11 15.65 1.63 -2.87
C GLY A 11 16.37 1.35 -1.54
N GLN A 12 16.60 2.44 -0.80
CA GLN A 12 17.31 2.45 0.49
C GLN A 12 16.41 2.75 1.69
N LEU A 13 15.16 3.15 1.45
CA LEU A 13 14.18 3.47 2.49
C LEU A 13 13.16 2.34 2.62
N MET A 14 12.51 2.26 3.78
CA MET A 14 11.38 1.37 3.98
C MET A 14 10.23 1.76 3.03
N HIS A 15 9.61 0.77 2.40
CA HIS A 15 8.42 0.99 1.60
C HIS A 15 7.30 0.06 2.03
N GLU A 16 6.10 0.43 1.63
CA GLU A 16 4.89 -0.31 1.94
C GLU A 16 3.98 -0.31 0.71
N PHE A 17 3.22 -1.39 0.56
CA PHE A 17 2.08 -1.44 -0.34
C PHE A 17 0.81 -1.69 0.48
N VAL A 18 -0.15 -0.77 0.40
CA VAL A 18 -1.49 -0.91 1.01
C VAL A 18 -2.54 -0.68 -0.06
N LEU A 19 -3.47 -1.64 -0.25
CA LEU A 19 -4.63 -1.47 -1.13
C LEU A 19 -5.81 -0.88 -0.34
N GLY A 20 -6.53 0.08 -0.92
CA GLY A 20 -7.69 0.70 -0.28
C GLY A 20 -8.42 1.70 -1.18
N THR A 21 -9.34 2.45 -0.58
CA THR A 21 -9.97 3.61 -1.22
C THR A 21 -9.11 4.86 -1.01
N PRO A 22 -9.24 5.92 -1.84
CA PRO A 22 -8.56 7.19 -1.60
C PRO A 22 -8.76 7.73 -0.17
N SER A 23 -10.01 7.79 0.32
CA SER A 23 -10.32 8.30 1.66
C SER A 23 -9.63 7.47 2.76
N SER A 24 -9.71 6.14 2.68
CA SER A 24 -9.09 5.27 3.68
C SER A 24 -7.55 5.39 3.70
N LEU A 25 -6.93 5.59 2.52
CA LEU A 25 -5.49 5.75 2.43
C LEU A 25 -5.06 7.13 2.96
N ASP A 26 -5.82 8.19 2.67
CA ASP A 26 -5.56 9.53 3.19
C ASP A 26 -5.67 9.56 4.73
N GLU A 27 -6.74 8.98 5.29
CA GLU A 27 -6.95 8.87 6.74
C GLU A 27 -5.83 8.07 7.43
N HIS A 28 -5.41 6.96 6.81
CA HIS A 28 -4.35 6.12 7.35
C HIS A 28 -2.99 6.85 7.26
N ALA A 29 -2.69 7.55 6.16
CA ALA A 29 -1.48 8.38 6.06
C ALA A 29 -1.43 9.45 7.17
N GLU A 30 -2.55 10.10 7.48
CA GLU A 30 -2.65 11.06 8.59
C GLU A 30 -2.46 10.39 9.96
N MET A 31 -2.96 9.17 10.15
CA MET A 31 -2.74 8.40 11.37
C MET A 31 -1.26 8.07 11.57
N MET A 32 -0.57 7.63 10.52
CA MET A 32 0.86 7.31 10.54
C MET A 32 1.73 8.52 10.88
N LYS A 33 1.31 9.73 10.46
CA LYS A 33 1.98 10.99 10.85
C LYS A 33 1.79 11.32 12.34
N LYS A 34 0.59 11.09 12.88
CA LYS A 34 0.25 11.41 14.28
C LYS A 34 0.90 10.44 15.27
N PHE A 35 1.06 9.18 14.89
CA PHE A 35 1.59 8.13 15.75
C PHE A 35 2.80 7.43 15.10
N PRO A 36 3.94 8.13 14.96
CA PRO A 36 5.12 7.56 14.33
C PRO A 36 5.61 6.35 15.14
N GLY A 37 5.84 5.23 14.45
CA GLY A 37 6.28 3.98 15.09
C GLY A 37 5.16 3.12 15.66
N MET A 38 3.88 3.44 15.39
CA MET A 38 2.80 2.48 15.60
C MET A 38 3.05 1.21 14.77
N GLU A 39 2.87 0.06 15.38
CA GLU A 39 2.84 -1.20 14.65
C GLU A 39 1.57 -1.22 13.79
N HIS A 40 1.72 -1.45 12.49
CA HIS A 40 0.60 -1.58 11.58
C HIS A 40 0.89 -2.72 10.61
N GLU A 41 0.07 -3.76 10.68
CA GLU A 41 0.19 -4.93 9.83
C GLU A 41 -1.22 -5.46 9.55
N GLU A 42 -1.54 -5.64 8.28
CA GLU A 42 -2.83 -6.16 7.84
C GLU A 42 -2.64 -7.10 6.65
N PRO A 43 -3.53 -8.06 6.38
CA PRO A 43 -3.37 -9.02 5.28
C PRO A 43 -3.29 -8.40 3.88
N TYR A 44 -3.78 -7.16 3.73
CA TYR A 44 -3.77 -6.38 2.50
C TYR A 44 -2.61 -5.37 2.45
N MET A 45 -1.67 -5.46 3.39
CA MET A 45 -0.47 -4.63 3.49
C MET A 45 0.79 -5.49 3.31
N ALA A 46 1.83 -4.88 2.73
CA ALA A 46 3.15 -5.48 2.70
C ALA A 46 4.21 -4.43 3.01
N HIS A 47 4.92 -4.67 4.11
CA HIS A 47 6.13 -3.97 4.51
C HIS A 47 7.34 -4.53 3.76
N VAL A 48 8.04 -3.66 3.03
CA VAL A 48 9.16 -4.06 2.17
C VAL A 48 10.42 -3.29 2.53
N ALA A 49 11.28 -3.93 3.32
CA ALA A 49 12.60 -3.42 3.66
C ALA A 49 13.50 -3.26 2.41
N PRO A 50 14.54 -2.39 2.48
CA PRO A 50 15.50 -2.23 1.39
C PRO A 50 16.08 -3.55 0.89
N GLY A 51 16.05 -3.74 -0.43
CA GLY A 51 16.54 -4.95 -1.10
C GLY A 51 15.67 -6.20 -0.92
N LYS A 52 14.47 -6.08 -0.33
CA LYS A 52 13.53 -7.19 -0.11
C LYS A 52 12.33 -7.13 -1.05
N GLU A 53 11.54 -8.20 -0.98
CA GLU A 53 10.28 -8.36 -1.70
C GLU A 53 9.16 -8.66 -0.69
N GLY A 54 8.03 -7.98 -0.85
CA GLY A 54 6.78 -8.24 -0.12
C GLY A 54 5.69 -8.70 -1.06
N VAL A 55 4.71 -9.43 -0.51
CA VAL A 55 3.63 -10.04 -1.30
C VAL A 55 2.28 -9.74 -0.66
N VAL A 56 1.33 -9.26 -1.47
CA VAL A 56 -0.09 -9.18 -1.10
C VAL A 56 -0.89 -10.02 -2.09
N THR A 57 -1.77 -10.88 -1.58
CA THR A 57 -2.68 -11.67 -2.42
C THR A 57 -4.10 -11.18 -2.22
N TRP A 58 -4.74 -10.72 -3.29
CA TRP A 58 -6.04 -10.06 -3.21
C TRP A 58 -7.02 -10.64 -4.24
N LYS A 59 -8.26 -10.84 -3.81
CA LYS A 59 -9.36 -11.21 -4.70
C LYS A 59 -10.26 -9.99 -4.90
N PHE A 60 -10.23 -9.42 -6.09
CA PHE A 60 -11.21 -8.40 -6.46
C PHE A 60 -12.58 -9.06 -6.66
N THR A 61 -13.58 -8.55 -5.96
CA THR A 61 -14.97 -9.02 -6.04
C THR A 61 -15.82 -8.16 -6.98
N GLU A 62 -15.31 -7.00 -7.37
CA GLU A 62 -16.00 -6.00 -8.17
C GLU A 62 -15.04 -5.39 -9.21
N SER A 63 -15.57 -5.03 -10.37
CA SER A 63 -14.87 -4.21 -11.36
C SER A 63 -14.86 -2.75 -10.91
N GLY A 64 -13.82 -1.99 -11.25
CA GLY A 64 -13.71 -0.59 -10.89
C GLY A 64 -12.28 -0.11 -10.73
N GLU A 65 -12.12 1.06 -10.11
CA GLU A 65 -10.82 1.62 -9.76
C GLU A 65 -10.56 1.45 -8.26
N PHE A 66 -9.40 0.90 -7.93
CA PHE A 66 -8.92 0.70 -6.56
C PHE A 66 -7.62 1.45 -6.38
N SER A 67 -7.40 2.06 -5.22
CA SER A 67 -6.17 2.82 -4.96
C SER A 67 -5.19 2.01 -4.14
N PHE A 68 -3.91 2.37 -4.25
CA PHE A 68 -2.88 1.88 -3.34
C PHE A 68 -1.88 2.98 -3.00
N GLY A 69 -1.14 2.81 -1.92
CA GLY A 69 -0.09 3.75 -1.53
C GLY A 69 0.93 3.17 -0.54
N CYS A 70 2.00 3.93 -0.34
CA CYS A 70 2.99 3.69 0.71
C CYS A 70 2.75 4.68 1.86
N LEU A 71 2.38 4.17 3.03
CA LEU A 71 1.93 5.01 4.16
C LEU A 71 3.04 5.25 5.19
N VAL A 72 4.27 4.84 4.87
CA VAL A 72 5.47 5.31 5.58
C VAL A 72 5.43 6.85 5.63
N PRO A 73 5.61 7.48 6.81
CA PRO A 73 5.42 8.91 6.98
C PRO A 73 6.13 9.74 5.89
N GLY A 74 5.36 10.57 5.19
CA GLY A 74 5.82 11.45 4.11
C GLY A 74 5.83 10.83 2.71
N HIS A 75 5.85 9.50 2.56
CA HIS A 75 5.92 8.86 1.24
C HIS A 75 4.65 9.03 0.41
N TYR A 76 3.48 8.88 1.05
CA TYR A 76 2.18 9.05 0.40
C TYR A 76 1.97 10.49 -0.12
N ASP A 77 2.29 11.48 0.72
CA ASP A 77 2.23 12.92 0.36
C ASP A 77 3.22 13.26 -0.77
N ALA A 78 4.40 12.64 -0.76
CA ALA A 78 5.41 12.78 -1.81
C ALA A 78 4.99 12.13 -3.14
N GLY A 79 3.86 11.42 -3.18
CA GLY A 79 3.26 10.89 -4.39
C GLY A 79 3.41 9.38 -4.60
N MET A 80 3.84 8.62 -3.58
CA MET A 80 3.84 7.15 -3.64
C MET A 80 2.42 6.58 -3.52
N LYS A 81 1.62 6.81 -4.56
CA LYS A 81 0.23 6.38 -4.71
C LYS A 81 -0.06 5.97 -6.15
N GLY A 82 -1.02 5.08 -6.33
CA GLY A 82 -1.41 4.62 -7.66
C GLY A 82 -2.82 4.02 -7.69
N VAL A 83 -3.25 3.65 -8.89
CA VAL A 83 -4.58 3.10 -9.16
C VAL A 83 -4.45 1.75 -9.88
N VAL A 84 -5.24 0.78 -9.45
CA VAL A 84 -5.49 -0.49 -10.14
C VAL A 84 -6.87 -0.39 -10.79
N LYS A 85 -6.94 -0.59 -12.10
CA LYS A 85 -8.22 -0.68 -12.84
C LYS A 85 -8.56 -2.15 -13.07
N VAL A 86 -9.71 -2.57 -12.57
CA VAL A 86 -10.23 -3.93 -12.71
C VAL A 86 -11.36 -3.89 -13.72
N GLY A 87 -11.13 -4.50 -14.89
CA GLY A 87 -12.15 -4.66 -15.92
C GLY A 87 -13.14 -5.78 -15.60
N SER A 88 -14.26 -5.78 -16.33
CA SER A 88 -15.24 -6.88 -16.39
C SER A 88 -14.76 -8.03 -17.25
#